data_AF-A0A0G1F5D8-F1
#
_entry.id   AF-A0A0G1F5D8-F1
#
_cell.length_a   1.000
_cell.length_b   1.000
_cell.length_c   1.000
_cell.angle_alpha   90.00
_cell.angle_beta   90.00
_cell.angle_gamma   90.00
#
_symmetry.space_group_name_H-M   'P 1'
#
loop_
_entity.id
_entity.type
_entity.pdbx_description
1 polymer ?
#
loop_
_entity_poly.entity_id
_entity_poly.type
_entity_poly.pdbx_seq_one_letter_code
_entity_poly.pdbx_strand_id
1 'polypeptide(L)'
;MNIIYEDENIQVIDKPAGLNSDDFEKRVHRLDKDTSGILLVAKNDRTLAFLQKQFKERKVQKKYIALVVGHLKYEKGEIETLLGRAPQDRRKQKAFLAQDPGAGSKRQAKTSYRVLQRFENY
;
A
#
# COMPACT_ATOMS: atom_id res chain seq x y z
N MET A 1 9.06 5.68 -18.56
CA MET A 1 8.08 5.33 -17.51
C MET A 1 6.91 4.64 -18.20
N ASN A 2 6.41 3.52 -17.68
CA ASN A 2 5.47 2.66 -18.43
C ASN A 2 4.01 3.01 -18.07
N ILE A 3 3.27 3.60 -19.02
CA ILE A 3 1.83 3.86 -18.88
C ILE A 3 1.09 2.61 -19.34
N ILE A 4 0.30 2.02 -18.45
CA ILE A 4 -0.43 0.76 -18.71
C ILE A 4 -1.91 0.98 -19.01
N TYR A 5 -2.44 2.16 -18.68
CA TYR A 5 -3.78 2.59 -19.05
C TYR A 5 -3.86 4.11 -19.02
N GLU A 6 -4.59 4.71 -19.95
CA GLU A 6 -4.87 6.15 -19.95
C GLU A 6 -6.20 6.43 -20.62
N ASP A 7 -6.97 7.35 -20.04
CA ASP A 7 -8.15 7.95 -20.66
C ASP A 7 -8.17 9.48 -20.43
N GLU A 8 -9.31 10.12 -20.65
CA GLU A 8 -9.49 11.57 -20.45
C GLU A 8 -9.40 12.00 -18.97
N ASN A 9 -9.61 11.07 -18.03
CA ASN A 9 -9.74 11.32 -16.60
C ASN A 9 -8.55 10.82 -15.77
N ILE A 10 -7.95 9.69 -16.15
CA ILE A 10 -6.89 9.04 -15.37
C ILE A 10 -5.73 8.57 -16.25
N GLN A 11 -4.57 8.46 -15.62
CA GLN A 11 -3.42 7.74 -16.13
C GLN A 11 -2.98 6.71 -15.07
N VAL A 12 -2.69 5.50 -15.52
CA VAL A 12 -2.21 4.41 -14.68
C VAL A 12 -0.80 4.08 -15.10
N ILE A 13 0.10 4.18 -14.13
CA ILE A 13 1.52 3.99 -14.33
C ILE A 13 1.95 2.70 -13.64
N ASP A 14 2.75 1.89 -14.33
CA ASP A 14 3.54 0.85 -13.69
C ASP A 14 4.83 1.49 -13.14
N LYS A 15 4.78 1.88 -11.86
CA LYS A 15 5.86 2.59 -11.17
C LYS A 15 7.00 1.60 -10.91
N PRO A 16 8.24 1.86 -11.38
CA PRO A 16 9.39 1.05 -10.98
C PRO A 16 9.72 1.26 -9.49
N ALA A 17 10.42 0.27 -8.91
CA ALA A 17 11.05 0.44 -7.60
C ALA A 17 12.13 1.54 -7.64
N GLY A 18 12.35 2.22 -6.52
CA GLY A 18 13.33 3.31 -6.39
C GLY A 18 12.78 4.73 -6.62
N LEU A 19 11.57 4.88 -7.19
CA LEU A 19 10.93 6.18 -7.40
C LEU A 19 9.93 6.52 -6.29
N ASN A 20 9.89 7.79 -5.88
CA ASN A 20 8.89 8.24 -4.91
C ASN A 20 7.57 8.52 -5.61
N SER A 21 6.46 8.11 -4.98
CA SER A 21 5.13 8.46 -5.51
C SER A 21 4.88 9.97 -5.48
N ASP A 22 5.56 10.69 -4.58
CA ASP A 22 5.37 12.12 -4.41
C ASP A 22 5.92 12.95 -5.60
N ASP A 23 6.69 12.30 -6.50
CA ASP A 23 7.18 12.88 -7.77
C ASP A 23 6.06 13.00 -8.84
N PHE A 24 4.88 12.39 -8.59
CA PHE A 24 3.71 12.43 -9.48
C PHE A 24 2.71 13.48 -9.01
N GLU A 25 2.55 14.54 -9.80
CA GLU A 25 1.49 15.52 -9.59
C GLU A 25 0.12 14.85 -9.70
N LYS A 26 -0.85 15.27 -8.87
CA LYS A 26 -2.21 14.70 -8.83
C LYS A 26 -2.27 13.17 -8.66
N ARG A 27 -1.27 12.58 -8.00
CA ARG A 27 -1.34 11.18 -7.53
C ARG A 27 -2.56 10.99 -6.64
N VAL A 28 -3.27 9.90 -6.87
CA VAL A 28 -4.45 9.56 -6.07
C VAL A 28 -4.05 8.88 -4.76
N HIS A 29 -3.00 8.06 -4.81
CA HIS A 29 -2.44 7.34 -3.67
C HIS A 29 -0.92 7.26 -3.78
N ARG A 30 -0.28 6.65 -2.77
CA ARG A 30 1.17 6.39 -2.76
C ARG A 30 1.46 4.90 -2.71
N LEU A 31 2.57 4.54 -3.34
CA LEU A 31 3.39 3.36 -3.08
C LEU A 31 4.68 3.81 -2.37
N ASP A 32 5.27 2.93 -1.57
CA ASP A 32 6.60 3.17 -1.01
C ASP A 32 7.66 3.23 -2.12
N LYS A 33 8.80 3.86 -1.84
CA LYS A 33 9.86 4.12 -2.83
C LYS A 33 10.25 2.84 -3.58
N ASP A 34 10.55 1.78 -2.83
CA ASP A 34 11.03 0.52 -3.38
C ASP A 34 9.91 -0.47 -3.73
N THR A 35 8.65 -0.05 -3.59
CA THR A 35 7.49 -0.83 -4.06
C THR A 35 7.20 -0.47 -5.51
N SER A 36 7.19 -1.47 -6.39
CA SER A 36 6.77 -1.31 -7.78
C SER A 36 5.26 -1.52 -7.96
N GLY A 37 4.76 -1.19 -9.15
CA GLY A 37 3.41 -1.54 -9.60
C GLY A 37 2.49 -0.35 -9.81
N ILE A 38 1.19 -0.62 -9.73
CA ILE A 38 0.12 0.28 -10.17
C ILE A 38 0.07 1.56 -9.33
N LEU A 39 0.33 2.70 -9.97
CA LEU A 39 0.13 4.04 -9.43
C LEU A 39 -0.92 4.79 -10.26
N LEU A 40 -1.98 5.26 -9.59
CA LEU A 40 -3.06 6.00 -10.22
C LEU A 40 -2.83 7.52 -10.12
N VAL A 41 -2.88 8.20 -11.27
CA VAL A 41 -2.76 9.66 -11.40
C VAL A 41 -4.03 10.22 -12.03
N ALA A 42 -4.59 11.27 -11.45
CA ALA A 42 -5.77 11.94 -11.99
C ALA A 42 -5.34 13.07 -12.95
N LYS A 43 -6.04 13.21 -14.08
CA LYS A 43 -5.76 14.25 -15.08
C LYS A 43 -6.48 15.57 -14.79
N ASN A 44 -7.45 15.57 -13.88
CA ASN A 44 -8.19 16.76 -13.46
C ASN A 44 -8.60 16.68 -11.97
N ASP A 45 -8.91 17.83 -11.36
CA ASP A 45 -9.13 17.94 -9.91
C ASP A 45 -10.43 17.27 -9.46
N ARG A 46 -11.45 17.27 -10.32
CA ARG A 46 -12.71 16.56 -10.08
C ARG A 46 -12.47 15.06 -9.92
N THR A 47 -11.70 14.47 -10.83
CA THR A 47 -11.30 13.06 -10.79
C THR A 47 -10.42 12.77 -9.59
N LEU A 48 -9.47 13.65 -9.27
CA LEU A 48 -8.60 13.50 -8.09
C LEU A 48 -9.42 13.41 -6.81
N ALA A 49 -10.32 14.37 -6.58
CA ALA A 49 -11.18 14.41 -5.40
C ALA A 49 -12.11 13.18 -5.33
N PHE A 50 -12.71 12.80 -6.46
CA PHE A 50 -13.56 11.62 -6.55
C PHE A 50 -12.82 10.34 -6.15
N LEU A 51 -11.64 10.11 -6.73
CA LEU A 51 -10.85 8.91 -6.46
C LEU A 51 -10.29 8.89 -5.04
N GLN A 52 -9.78 10.02 -4.52
CA GLN A 52 -9.33 10.12 -3.13
C GLN A 52 -10.46 9.77 -2.15
N LYS A 53 -11.70 10.16 -2.44
CA LYS A 53 -12.88 9.76 -1.66
C LYS A 53 -13.09 8.24 -1.70
N GLN A 54 -12.98 7.59 -2.86
CA GLN A 54 -13.08 6.12 -2.95
C GLN A 54 -12.02 5.40 -2.11
N PHE A 55 -10.78 5.91 -2.10
CA PHE A 55 -9.70 5.37 -1.26
C PHE A 55 -9.99 5.57 0.24
N LYS A 56 -10.47 6.76 0.62
CA LYS A 56 -10.85 7.08 2.01
C LYS A 56 -11.99 6.19 2.51
N GLU A 57 -12.98 5.93 1.66
CA GLU A 57 -14.13 5.07 1.93
C GLU A 57 -13.83 3.56 1.79
N ARG A 58 -12.57 3.18 1.50
CA ARG A 58 -12.12 1.78 1.33
C ARG A 58 -12.89 1.00 0.25
N LYS A 59 -13.38 1.69 -0.79
CA LYS A 59 -14.08 1.06 -1.94
C LYS A 59 -13.13 0.46 -2.97
N VAL A 60 -11.85 0.85 -2.93
CA VAL A 60 -10.82 0.37 -3.86
C VAL A 60 -10.19 -0.91 -3.32
N GLN A 61 -10.25 -1.98 -4.12
CA GLN A 61 -9.53 -3.22 -3.85
C GLN A 61 -8.11 -3.14 -4.41
N LYS A 62 -7.12 -3.55 -3.60
CA LYS A 62 -5.71 -3.57 -3.98
C LYS A 62 -5.13 -4.94 -3.70
N LYS A 63 -4.37 -5.48 -4.64
CA LYS A 63 -3.68 -6.76 -4.52
C LYS A 63 -2.21 -6.54 -4.83
N TYR A 64 -1.35 -7.13 -4.01
CA TYR A 64 0.09 -7.06 -4.15
C TYR A 64 0.65 -8.47 -4.18
N ILE A 65 1.74 -8.65 -4.89
CA ILE A 65 2.58 -9.85 -4.81
C ILE A 65 3.78 -9.48 -3.95
N ALA A 66 4.12 -10.35 -3.01
CA ALA A 66 5.28 -10.18 -2.14
C ALA A 66 5.99 -11.53 -1.99
N LEU A 67 7.31 -11.49 -1.95
CA LEU A 67 8.14 -12.58 -1.46
C LEU A 67 8.42 -12.32 0.03
N VAL A 68 8.25 -13.35 0.86
CA VAL A 68 8.44 -13.26 2.31
C VAL A 68 9.51 -14.25 2.75
N VAL A 69 10.18 -13.96 3.86
CA VAL A 69 11.18 -14.85 4.46
C VAL A 69 10.47 -15.94 5.27
N GLY A 70 10.93 -17.19 5.12
CA GLY A 70 10.36 -18.36 5.77
C GLY A 70 9.03 -18.85 5.19
N HIS A 71 8.45 -19.86 5.86
CA HIS A 71 7.24 -20.52 5.40
C HIS A 71 6.01 -20.13 6.25
N LEU A 72 5.04 -19.48 5.62
CA LEU A 72 3.75 -19.22 6.25
C LEU A 72 3.04 -20.55 6.57
N LYS A 73 2.61 -20.71 7.83
CA LYS A 73 1.95 -21.93 8.32
C LYS A 73 0.66 -22.25 7.57
N TYR A 74 -0.11 -21.23 7.17
CA TYR A 74 -1.40 -21.37 6.52
C TYR A 74 -1.36 -20.83 5.09
N GLU A 75 -2.14 -21.41 4.18
CA GLU A 75 -2.24 -20.98 2.78
C GLU A 75 -2.99 -19.66 2.59
N LYS A 76 -3.87 -19.33 3.53
CA LYS A 76 -4.63 -18.08 3.57
C LYS A 76 -4.67 -17.61 5.00
N GLY A 77 -4.75 -16.30 5.19
CA GLY A 77 -4.89 -15.75 6.52
C GLY A 77 -5.10 -14.26 6.50
N GLU A 78 -5.21 -13.71 7.69
CA GLU A 78 -5.42 -12.29 7.91
C GLU A 78 -4.49 -11.80 9.00
N ILE A 79 -3.92 -10.62 8.76
CA ILE A 79 -3.03 -9.93 9.69
C ILE A 79 -3.75 -8.66 10.10
N GLU A 80 -4.16 -8.60 11.36
CA GLU A 80 -4.71 -7.42 12.00
C GLU A 80 -3.70 -6.85 13.00
N THR A 81 -3.46 -5.55 12.91
CA THR A 81 -2.52 -4.87 13.79
C THR A 81 -2.84 -3.38 13.90
N LEU A 82 -2.09 -2.69 14.75
CA LEU A 82 -2.14 -1.26 14.91
C LEU A 82 -0.90 -0.64 14.24
N LEU A 83 -1.11 0.27 13.29
CA LEU A 83 -0.02 0.99 12.63
C LEU A 83 0.07 2.43 13.11
N GLY A 84 1.30 2.87 13.32
CA GLY A 84 1.61 4.24 13.70
C GLY A 84 3.03 4.64 13.36
N ARG A 85 3.33 5.91 13.61
CA ARG A 85 4.68 6.46 13.46
C ARG A 85 5.60 5.84 14.51
N ALA A 86 6.79 5.41 14.10
CA ALA A 86 7.77 4.86 15.03
C ALA A 86 8.27 5.98 15.99
N PRO A 87 8.41 5.72 17.31
CA PRO A 87 8.85 6.73 18.26
C PRO A 87 10.27 7.25 18.01
N GLN A 88 11.17 6.37 17.59
CA GLN A 88 12.59 6.68 17.36
C GLN A 88 12.85 7.39 16.03
N ASP A 89 12.10 7.05 14.98
CA ASP A 89 12.17 7.72 13.67
C ASP A 89 10.77 7.88 13.10
N ARG A 90 10.22 9.09 13.25
CA ARG A 90 8.85 9.41 12.78
C ARG A 90 8.70 9.31 11.26
N ARG A 91 9.78 9.22 10.47
CA ARG A 91 9.67 8.96 9.03
C ARG A 91 9.19 7.54 8.76
N LYS A 92 9.44 6.59 9.67
CA LYS A 92 9.06 5.17 9.56
C LYS A 92 7.69 4.88 10.18
N GLN A 93 7.07 3.81 9.71
CA GLN A 93 5.90 3.18 10.34
C GLN A 93 6.35 2.01 11.20
N LYS A 94 5.63 1.75 12.29
CA LYS A 94 5.80 0.60 13.18
C LYS A 94 4.44 -0.09 13.38
N ALA A 95 4.45 -1.42 13.48
CA ALA A 95 3.34 -2.21 14.00
C ALA A 95 3.41 -2.25 15.54
N PHE A 96 2.28 -1.97 16.17
CA PHE A 96 2.13 -1.90 17.62
C PHE A 96 1.29 -3.08 18.10
N LEU A 97 1.67 -3.63 19.25
CA LEU A 97 0.84 -4.59 19.98
C LEU A 97 -0.19 -3.84 20.83
N ALA A 98 -1.26 -4.53 21.23
CA ALA A 98 -2.31 -3.92 22.06
C ALA A 98 -1.77 -3.43 23.41
N GLN A 99 -0.76 -4.11 23.96
CA GLN A 99 -0.08 -3.72 25.20
C GLN A 99 0.95 -2.59 25.03
N ASP A 100 1.27 -2.16 23.80
CA ASP A 100 2.27 -1.11 23.61
C ASP A 100 1.76 0.25 24.14
N PRO A 101 2.64 1.09 24.74
CA PRO A 101 2.26 2.43 25.16
C PRO A 101 1.66 3.26 24.02
N GLY A 102 0.46 3.79 24.25
CA GLY A 102 -0.26 4.61 23.28
C GLY A 102 -0.89 3.83 22.11
N ALA A 103 -1.00 2.50 22.20
CA ALA A 103 -1.65 1.65 21.21
C ALA A 103 -3.08 2.10 20.86
N GLY A 104 -3.88 2.54 21.84
CA GLY A 104 -5.26 3.01 21.63
C GLY A 104 -5.40 4.22 20.69
N SER A 105 -4.32 4.98 20.45
CA SER A 105 -4.29 6.11 19.51
C SER A 105 -3.88 5.71 18.08
N LYS A 106 -3.51 4.45 17.85
CA LYS A 106 -2.95 3.98 16.58
C LYS A 106 -4.04 3.50 15.64
N ARG A 107 -3.75 3.57 14.34
CA ARG A 107 -4.72 3.24 13.31
C ARG A 107 -4.80 1.73 13.13
N GLN A 108 -6.00 1.17 13.19
CA GLN A 108 -6.24 -0.22 12.81
C GLN A 108 -5.86 -0.48 11.34
N ALA A 109 -5.13 -1.57 11.12
CA ALA A 109 -4.70 -2.04 9.82
C ALA A 109 -5.02 -3.53 9.70
N LYS A 110 -5.52 -3.93 8.53
CA LYS A 110 -5.97 -5.28 8.22
C LYS A 110 -5.49 -5.64 6.82
N THR A 111 -4.82 -6.79 6.71
CA THR A 111 -4.31 -7.31 5.44
C THR A 111 -4.63 -8.79 5.34
N SER A 112 -5.38 -9.18 4.32
CA SER A 112 -5.61 -10.59 4.00
C SER A 112 -4.57 -11.07 2.99
N TYR A 113 -4.07 -12.29 3.15
CA TYR A 113 -3.09 -12.89 2.25
C TYR A 113 -3.53 -14.27 1.76
N ARG A 114 -2.95 -14.68 0.64
CA ARG A 114 -3.00 -16.04 0.10
C ARG A 114 -1.62 -16.41 -0.45
N VAL A 115 -1.10 -17.56 -0.04
CA VAL A 115 0.14 -18.14 -0.57
C VAL A 115 -0.10 -18.53 -2.02
N LEU A 116 0.76 -18.04 -2.92
CA LEU A 116 0.72 -18.37 -4.34
C LEU A 116 1.66 -19.53 -4.66
N GLN A 117 2.84 -19.53 -4.04
CA GLN A 117 3.90 -20.51 -4.26
C GLN A 117 4.80 -20.58 -3.03
N ARG A 118 5.42 -21.74 -2.81
CA ARG A 118 6.49 -21.96 -1.84
C ARG A 118 7.79 -22.26 -2.59
N PHE A 119 8.89 -21.70 -2.11
CA PHE A 119 10.23 -21.93 -2.64
C PHE A 119 11.02 -22.74 -1.63
N GLU A 120 11.85 -23.68 -2.07
CA GLU A 120 12.73 -24.46 -1.20
C GLU A 120 13.91 -23.58 -0.73
N ASN A 121 14.46 -23.88 0.45
CA ASN A 121 15.68 -23.27 1.01
C ASN A 121 15.58 -21.80 1.52
N TYR A 122 14.41 -21.35 2.01
CA TYR A 122 14.21 -20.01 2.58
C TYR A 122 13.40 -20.00 3.88
#